data_AF-A0A368T3Z0-F1
#
_entry.id   AF-A0A368T3Z0-F1
#
_cell.length_a   1.000
_cell.length_b   1.000
_cell.length_c   1.000
_cell.angle_alpha   90.00
_cell.angle_beta   90.00
_cell.angle_gamma   90.00
#
_symmetry.space_group_name_H-M   'P 1'
#
loop_
_entity.id
_entity.type
_entity.pdbx_description
1 polymer ?
#
loop_
_entity_poly.entity_id
_entity_poly.type
_entity_poly.pdbx_seq_one_letter_code
_entity_poly.pdbx_strand_id
1 'polypeptide(L)'
;MDAVLGVWRDEGATPAGVEALLRSAAAAAAGLALEAVPAAEPYRVPAGRHGDYATALALRLARGTGSAPRAVAAALAAELRARPEVLDARVEGAGLVNLVVADTARARSVRAAAHGMRYLRGPAGRGTGTAAPAHQDAAAGATASPAPAPADATSAHRREAATGHRPADAATAERPGDAEARIALSAPHAAADLAEARRLARADARRRIALALAPGAGAVLDAAPVWPVPAVTDPGTGDITWRDPRREAATGSDPERLIAVIGEAAARIAFCRSAAEHPRPGELTGPGLPALPAPERPGAWARQTDANPAFAVRYAHAHAVRSRSWIADAARAAGAPADAPPAAADRPAAVAVLAAPAAAALVGTLFDGQGYLAGAGRRREPHILVRYLEGLAAAYHDWRETWGASTGEDTGTAGRGAERWDDAAARSELCAAAAAVLAAGLSLLGVAAPTRL
;
A
#
# COMPACT_ATOMS: atom_id res chain seq x y z
N MET A 1 -24.27 12.94 11.01
CA MET A 1 -24.06 11.52 11.32
C MET A 1 -24.19 10.64 10.07
N ASP A 2 -25.22 10.83 9.23
CA ASP A 2 -25.44 10.01 8.02
C ASP A 2 -24.33 10.07 6.96
N ALA A 3 -23.77 11.24 6.66
CA ALA A 3 -22.72 11.37 5.65
C ALA A 3 -21.42 10.63 6.02
N VAL A 4 -21.13 10.49 7.32
CA VAL A 4 -19.89 9.88 7.83
C VAL A 4 -20.00 8.36 7.83
N LEU A 5 -21.18 7.82 8.17
CA LEU A 5 -21.46 6.41 7.97
C LEU A 5 -21.62 6.06 6.47
N GLY A 6 -21.86 7.04 5.60
CA GLY A 6 -21.82 6.87 4.14
C GLY A 6 -20.50 6.24 3.67
N VAL A 7 -19.36 6.73 4.14
CA VAL A 7 -18.03 6.17 3.81
C VAL A 7 -17.94 4.69 4.21
N TRP A 8 -18.43 4.32 5.40
CA TRP A 8 -18.46 2.92 5.84
C TRP A 8 -19.44 2.08 5.02
N ARG A 9 -20.63 2.60 4.71
CA ARG A 9 -21.63 1.92 3.90
C ARG A 9 -21.08 1.63 2.49
N ASP A 10 -20.41 2.59 1.89
CA ASP A 10 -19.92 2.53 0.52
C ASP A 10 -18.58 1.76 0.39
N GLU A 11 -17.61 2.07 1.24
CA GLU A 11 -16.24 1.55 1.12
C GLU A 11 -15.92 0.43 2.12
N GLY A 12 -16.74 0.23 3.16
CA GLY A 12 -16.55 -0.82 4.15
C GLY A 12 -15.33 -0.60 5.05
N ALA A 13 -14.58 -1.67 5.31
CA ALA A 13 -13.48 -1.70 6.27
C ALA A 13 -12.16 -1.11 5.73
N THR A 14 -12.23 0.01 5.01
CA THR A 14 -11.02 0.82 4.72
C THR A 14 -10.55 1.53 5.99
N PRO A 15 -9.29 2.02 6.08
CA PRO A 15 -8.86 2.76 7.26
C PRO A 15 -9.75 3.97 7.57
N ALA A 16 -10.23 4.67 6.53
CA ALA A 16 -11.17 5.76 6.66
C ALA A 16 -12.58 5.31 7.07
N GLY A 17 -13.06 4.18 6.55
CA GLY A 17 -14.33 3.59 6.97
C GLY A 17 -14.30 3.19 8.44
N VAL A 18 -13.27 2.45 8.86
CA VAL A 18 -13.08 2.04 10.27
C VAL A 18 -12.94 3.27 11.17
N GLU A 19 -12.21 4.31 10.73
CA GLU A 19 -12.12 5.58 11.44
C GLU A 19 -13.50 6.25 11.59
N ALA A 20 -14.29 6.34 10.52
CA ALA A 20 -15.63 6.92 10.54
C ALA A 20 -16.56 6.16 11.49
N LEU A 21 -16.52 4.82 11.46
CA LEU A 21 -17.27 3.95 12.36
C LEU A 21 -16.91 4.23 13.82
N LEU A 22 -15.61 4.20 14.14
CA LEU A 22 -15.09 4.41 15.49
C LEU A 22 -15.40 5.80 16.04
N ARG A 23 -15.16 6.86 15.25
CA ARG A 23 -15.43 8.24 15.69
C ARG A 23 -16.92 8.48 15.89
N SER A 24 -17.76 7.94 15.02
CA SER A 24 -19.22 7.99 15.17
C SER A 24 -19.68 7.26 16.43
N ALA A 25 -19.15 6.08 16.73
CA ALA A 25 -19.49 5.33 17.94
C ALA A 25 -19.03 6.07 19.21
N ALA A 26 -17.84 6.66 19.18
CA ALA A 26 -17.33 7.46 20.28
C ALA A 26 -18.13 8.75 20.51
N ALA A 27 -18.56 9.43 19.45
CA ALA A 27 -19.42 10.60 19.52
C ALA A 27 -20.73 10.26 20.25
N ALA A 28 -21.38 9.16 19.86
CA ALA A 28 -22.59 8.68 20.50
C ALA A 28 -22.36 8.29 21.97
N ALA A 29 -21.31 7.51 22.25
CA ALA A 29 -20.98 7.03 23.60
C ALA A 29 -20.72 8.19 24.59
N ALA A 30 -20.12 9.28 24.11
CA ALA A 30 -19.72 10.41 24.94
C ALA A 30 -20.70 11.60 24.87
N GLY A 31 -21.75 11.53 24.04
CA GLY A 31 -22.66 12.66 23.80
C GLY A 31 -21.96 13.88 23.18
N LEU A 32 -20.93 13.66 22.36
CA LEU A 32 -20.11 14.72 21.76
C LEU A 32 -20.49 14.95 20.29
N ALA A 33 -20.27 16.17 19.81
CA ALA A 33 -20.20 16.45 18.38
C ALA A 33 -19.04 15.68 17.74
N LEU A 34 -19.19 15.20 16.51
CA LEU A 34 -18.17 14.38 15.83
C LEU A 34 -16.84 15.13 15.65
N GLU A 35 -16.93 16.45 15.46
CA GLU A 35 -15.81 17.38 15.32
C GLU A 35 -14.97 17.45 16.60
N ALA A 36 -15.58 17.20 17.76
CA ALA A 36 -14.90 17.15 19.05
C ALA A 36 -14.26 15.78 19.34
N VAL A 37 -14.57 14.75 18.55
CA VAL A 37 -13.94 13.44 18.67
C VAL A 37 -12.59 13.44 17.93
N PRO A 38 -11.47 13.10 18.60
CA PRO A 38 -10.17 13.03 17.95
C PRO A 38 -10.14 11.92 16.89
N ALA A 39 -9.13 11.95 16.00
CA ALA A 39 -8.92 10.90 14.98
C ALA A 39 -8.98 9.51 15.61
N ALA A 40 -9.48 8.46 14.95
CA ALA A 40 -9.52 7.13 15.57
C ALA A 40 -8.18 6.39 15.45
N GLU A 41 -7.42 6.64 14.38
CA GLU A 41 -6.15 5.98 14.08
C GLU A 41 -6.22 4.44 14.26
N PRO A 42 -7.15 3.76 13.56
CA PRO A 42 -7.25 2.31 13.64
C PRO A 42 -6.01 1.65 13.07
N TYR A 43 -5.60 0.53 13.67
CA TYR A 43 -4.54 -0.32 13.16
C TYR A 43 -4.98 -1.78 13.16
N ARG A 44 -4.39 -2.60 12.28
CA ARG A 44 -4.68 -4.03 12.22
C ARG A 44 -4.14 -4.74 13.45
N VAL A 45 -4.96 -5.60 14.04
CA VAL A 45 -4.54 -6.46 15.15
C VAL A 45 -3.59 -7.56 14.63
N PRO A 46 -2.46 -7.82 15.28
CA PRO A 46 -1.57 -8.92 14.89
C PRO A 46 -2.27 -10.28 14.94
N ALA A 47 -1.85 -11.20 14.07
CA ALA A 47 -2.35 -12.57 14.05
C ALA A 47 -2.23 -13.24 15.44
N GLY A 48 -3.23 -14.05 15.81
CA GLY A 48 -3.28 -14.72 17.12
C GLY A 48 -3.81 -13.86 18.27
N ARG A 49 -4.12 -12.57 18.03
CA ARG A 49 -4.86 -11.72 18.96
C ARG A 49 -6.31 -11.56 18.54
N HIS A 50 -7.15 -11.10 19.47
CA HIS A 50 -8.57 -10.90 19.22
C HIS A 50 -8.85 -9.56 18.52
N GLY A 51 -9.68 -9.60 17.48
CA GLY A 51 -10.10 -8.42 16.71
C GLY A 51 -9.45 -8.38 15.32
N ASP A 52 -10.11 -7.71 14.39
CA ASP A 52 -9.54 -7.35 13.09
C ASP A 52 -8.74 -6.04 13.21
N TYR A 53 -9.30 -5.08 13.96
CA TYR A 53 -8.76 -3.75 14.16
C TYR A 53 -8.74 -3.39 15.63
N ALA A 54 -7.91 -2.40 15.97
CA ALA A 54 -7.82 -1.85 17.31
C ALA A 54 -7.67 -0.33 17.28
N THR A 55 -8.10 0.33 18.36
CA THR A 55 -7.91 1.77 18.54
C THR A 55 -7.65 2.15 20.00
N ALA A 56 -6.79 3.15 20.17
CA ALA A 56 -6.56 3.87 21.43
C ALA A 56 -7.44 5.13 21.58
N LEU A 57 -8.54 5.23 20.82
CA LEU A 57 -9.44 6.40 20.83
C LEU A 57 -10.00 6.71 22.22
N ALA A 58 -10.40 5.69 22.99
CA ALA A 58 -10.92 5.87 24.33
C ALA A 58 -9.90 6.51 25.29
N LEU A 59 -8.61 6.14 25.18
CA LEU A 59 -7.52 6.74 25.97
C LEU A 59 -7.30 8.23 25.64
N ARG A 60 -7.58 8.64 24.41
CA ARG A 60 -7.44 10.05 23.99
C ARG A 60 -8.66 10.88 24.40
N LEU A 61 -9.86 10.32 24.28
CA LEU A 61 -11.08 10.94 24.77
C LEU A 61 -11.06 11.14 26.28
N ALA A 62 -10.70 10.09 27.03
CA ALA A 62 -10.62 10.15 28.49
C ALA A 62 -9.66 11.23 29.00
N ARG A 63 -8.54 11.45 28.30
CA ARG A 63 -7.62 12.56 28.60
C ARG A 63 -8.24 13.93 28.38
N GLY A 64 -9.08 14.09 27.35
CA GLY A 64 -9.77 15.35 27.07
C GLY A 64 -10.95 15.64 28.00
N THR A 65 -11.62 14.61 28.52
CA THR A 65 -12.81 14.75 29.38
C THR A 65 -12.54 14.54 30.87
N GLY A 66 -11.33 14.17 31.26
CA GLY A 66 -10.99 13.81 32.65
C GLY A 66 -11.66 12.53 33.15
N SER A 67 -12.22 11.71 32.25
CA SER A 67 -12.93 10.49 32.60
C SER A 67 -11.99 9.29 32.79
N ALA A 68 -12.46 8.23 33.47
CA ALA A 68 -11.70 6.99 33.58
C ALA A 68 -11.58 6.28 32.20
N PRO A 69 -10.36 6.02 31.66
CA PRO A 69 -10.23 5.51 30.30
C PRO A 69 -10.91 4.18 30.02
N ARG A 70 -10.93 3.28 31.01
CA ARG A 70 -11.60 1.98 30.90
C ARG A 70 -13.13 2.13 30.83
N ALA A 71 -13.70 3.14 31.50
CA ALA A 71 -15.13 3.42 31.41
C ALA A 71 -15.51 3.97 30.03
N VAL A 72 -14.70 4.90 29.49
CA VAL A 72 -14.87 5.42 28.12
C VAL A 72 -14.75 4.29 27.09
N ALA A 73 -13.79 3.37 27.26
CA ALA A 73 -13.62 2.22 26.39
C ALA A 73 -14.81 1.25 26.46
N ALA A 74 -15.37 1.02 27.66
CA ALA A 74 -16.54 0.17 27.83
C ALA A 74 -17.79 0.76 27.16
N ALA A 75 -18.02 2.06 27.30
CA ALA A 75 -19.11 2.77 26.62
C ALA A 75 -18.94 2.71 25.10
N LEU A 76 -17.74 3.00 24.58
CA LEU A 76 -17.43 2.88 23.16
C LEU A 76 -17.67 1.45 22.63
N ALA A 77 -17.21 0.42 23.35
CA ALA A 77 -17.41 -0.96 22.94
C ALA A 77 -18.88 -1.38 22.96
N ALA A 78 -19.68 -0.88 23.90
CA ALA A 78 -21.12 -1.10 23.93
C ALA A 78 -21.83 -0.47 22.72
N GLU A 79 -21.51 0.79 22.41
CA GLU A 79 -22.02 1.49 21.22
C GLU A 79 -21.61 0.79 19.92
N LEU A 80 -20.38 0.26 19.84
CA LEU A 80 -19.94 -0.51 18.68
C LEU A 80 -20.74 -1.81 18.52
N ARG A 81 -20.97 -2.57 19.60
CA ARG A 81 -21.76 -3.83 19.53
C ARG A 81 -23.23 -3.62 19.18
N ALA A 82 -23.77 -2.42 19.40
CA ALA A 82 -25.13 -2.08 18.99
C ALA A 82 -25.26 -1.86 17.47
N ARG A 83 -24.13 -1.82 16.74
CA ARG A 83 -24.11 -1.54 15.30
C ARG A 83 -24.07 -2.85 14.50
N PRO A 84 -24.91 -3.00 13.46
CA PRO A 84 -24.98 -4.22 12.67
C PRO A 84 -23.68 -4.54 11.92
N GLU A 85 -22.78 -3.56 11.77
CA GLU A 85 -21.55 -3.73 11.01
C GLU A 85 -20.36 -4.23 11.85
N VAL A 86 -20.54 -4.36 13.16
CA VAL A 86 -19.57 -4.87 14.12
C VAL A 86 -20.03 -6.23 14.64
N LEU A 87 -19.21 -7.26 14.48
CA LEU A 87 -19.51 -8.60 14.99
C LEU A 87 -19.14 -8.74 16.48
N ASP A 88 -18.06 -8.09 16.91
CA ASP A 88 -17.65 -8.05 18.31
C ASP A 88 -16.81 -6.79 18.59
N ALA A 89 -16.81 -6.31 19.83
CA ALA A 89 -15.91 -5.28 20.31
C ALA A 89 -15.50 -5.55 21.76
N ARG A 90 -14.21 -5.55 22.06
CA ARG A 90 -13.65 -5.87 23.39
C ARG A 90 -12.68 -4.81 23.88
N VAL A 91 -12.74 -4.57 25.18
CA VAL A 91 -11.80 -3.67 25.87
C VAL A 91 -10.64 -4.48 26.41
N GLU A 92 -9.43 -4.09 26.04
CA GLU A 92 -8.19 -4.67 26.57
C GLU A 92 -7.40 -3.65 27.38
N GLY A 93 -6.78 -4.13 28.47
CA GLY A 93 -5.91 -3.35 29.33
C GLY A 93 -6.55 -2.05 29.83
N ALA A 94 -5.84 -0.94 29.67
CA ALA A 94 -6.24 0.36 30.21
C ALA A 94 -7.33 1.09 29.40
N GLY A 95 -7.72 0.58 28.22
CA GLY A 95 -8.71 1.26 27.36
C GLY A 95 -8.43 1.14 25.86
N LEU A 96 -7.72 0.11 25.43
CA LEU A 96 -7.65 -0.25 24.02
C LEU A 96 -8.95 -0.96 23.63
N VAL A 97 -9.54 -0.59 22.50
CA VAL A 97 -10.74 -1.26 21.98
C VAL A 97 -10.38 -2.04 20.72
N ASN A 98 -10.51 -3.36 20.77
CA ASN A 98 -10.41 -4.25 19.63
C ASN A 98 -11.81 -4.48 19.06
N LEU A 99 -11.94 -4.55 17.73
CA LEU A 99 -13.21 -4.82 17.06
C LEU A 99 -13.05 -5.85 15.94
N VAL A 100 -14.06 -6.70 15.80
CA VAL A 100 -14.28 -7.60 14.67
C VAL A 100 -15.39 -7.00 13.83
N VAL A 101 -15.14 -6.84 12.53
CA VAL A 101 -16.11 -6.23 11.61
C VAL A 101 -16.78 -7.29 10.77
N ALA A 102 -17.96 -6.97 10.22
CA ALA A 102 -18.64 -7.86 9.29
C ALA A 102 -17.77 -8.16 8.07
N ASP A 103 -17.76 -9.42 7.63
CA ASP A 103 -16.93 -9.86 6.49
C ASP A 103 -17.31 -9.13 5.19
N THR A 104 -18.58 -8.74 5.03
CA THR A 104 -19.05 -7.90 3.92
C THR A 104 -18.43 -6.50 3.91
N ALA A 105 -18.02 -5.98 5.08
CA ALA A 105 -17.28 -4.72 5.14
C ALA A 105 -15.85 -4.91 4.63
N ARG A 106 -15.20 -6.06 4.92
CA ARG A 106 -13.90 -6.39 4.34
C ARG A 106 -13.99 -6.56 2.82
N ALA A 107 -15.04 -7.21 2.31
CA ALA A 107 -15.30 -7.32 0.87
C ALA A 107 -15.40 -5.96 0.17
N ARG A 108 -16.20 -5.03 0.73
CA ARG A 108 -16.27 -3.64 0.24
C ARG A 108 -14.92 -2.93 0.22
N SER A 109 -14.06 -3.18 1.22
CA SER A 109 -12.73 -2.57 1.27
C SER A 109 -11.80 -3.03 0.14
N VAL A 110 -11.96 -4.26 -0.34
CA VAL A 110 -11.23 -4.77 -1.51
C VAL A 110 -11.63 -4.01 -2.77
N ARG A 111 -12.93 -3.79 -2.98
CA ARG A 111 -13.42 -2.96 -4.10
C ARG A 111 -12.95 -1.51 -3.99
N ALA A 112 -12.95 -0.95 -2.78
CA ALA A 112 -12.39 0.37 -2.54
C ALA A 112 -10.89 0.42 -2.95
N ALA A 113 -10.11 -0.61 -2.63
CA ALA A 113 -8.69 -0.71 -2.99
C ALA A 113 -8.43 -0.76 -4.51
N ALA A 114 -9.40 -1.23 -5.31
CA ALA A 114 -9.32 -1.18 -6.78
C ALA A 114 -9.27 0.26 -7.35
N HIS A 115 -9.53 1.29 -6.53
CA HIS A 115 -9.33 2.70 -6.91
C HIS A 115 -7.87 3.17 -6.76
N GLY A 116 -6.93 2.28 -6.45
CA GLY A 116 -5.48 2.51 -6.53
C GLY A 116 -5.01 3.72 -5.72
N MET A 117 -4.54 4.77 -6.41
CA MET A 117 -4.02 5.98 -5.76
C MET A 117 -5.06 6.64 -4.84
N ARG A 118 -6.33 6.68 -5.25
CA ARG A 118 -7.42 7.23 -4.43
C ARG A 118 -7.58 6.48 -3.12
N TYR A 119 -7.47 5.16 -3.17
CA TYR A 119 -7.50 4.34 -1.97
C TYR A 119 -6.26 4.59 -1.09
N LEU A 120 -5.05 4.60 -1.67
CA LEU A 120 -3.81 4.76 -0.91
C LEU A 120 -3.70 6.09 -0.16
N ARG A 121 -4.24 7.19 -0.70
CA ARG A 121 -4.25 8.48 0.02
C ARG A 121 -5.30 8.55 1.13
N GLY A 122 -6.37 7.76 1.00
CA GLY A 122 -7.59 7.92 1.77
C GLY A 122 -8.25 9.30 1.56
N PRO A 123 -9.43 9.53 2.16
CA PRO A 123 -10.07 10.85 2.16
C PRO A 123 -9.24 11.92 2.91
N ALA A 124 -8.26 11.50 3.70
CA ALA A 124 -7.43 12.32 4.59
C ALA A 124 -6.05 12.70 4.01
N GLY A 125 -5.96 13.06 2.73
CA GLY A 125 -4.91 13.97 2.22
C GLY A 125 -4.92 15.38 2.88
N ARG A 126 -5.52 15.50 4.07
CA ARG A 126 -5.59 16.66 4.96
C ARG A 126 -4.99 16.17 6.28
N GLY A 127 -3.71 16.45 6.50
CA GLY A 127 -2.90 15.77 7.50
C GLY A 127 -3.47 15.84 8.92
N THR A 128 -3.70 14.67 9.51
CA THR A 128 -3.56 14.43 10.96
C THR A 128 -3.06 12.99 11.11
N GLY A 129 -1.79 12.80 11.45
CA GLY A 129 -1.24 11.46 11.66
C GLY A 129 -0.26 11.43 12.80
N THR A 130 -0.64 10.76 13.89
CA THR A 130 0.31 10.05 14.75
C THR A 130 0.49 8.60 14.26
N ALA A 131 1.64 8.03 14.59
CA ALA A 131 2.19 6.85 13.93
C ALA A 131 1.41 5.56 14.22
N ALA A 132 1.15 4.77 13.17
CA ALA A 132 1.02 3.32 13.36
C ALA A 132 2.36 2.80 13.92
N PRO A 133 2.37 1.97 14.98
CA PRO A 133 3.61 1.37 15.46
C PRO A 133 4.23 0.56 14.33
N ALA A 134 5.56 0.68 14.17
CA ALA A 134 6.31 -0.12 13.23
C ALA A 134 5.96 -1.60 13.45
N HIS A 135 5.36 -2.23 12.44
CA HIS A 135 5.26 -3.68 12.41
C HIS A 135 6.69 -4.22 12.51
N GLN A 136 7.00 -4.90 13.61
CA GLN A 136 8.21 -5.68 13.72
C GLN A 136 8.14 -6.75 12.63
N ASP A 137 9.17 -6.75 11.78
CA ASP A 137 9.35 -7.70 10.69
C ASP A 137 9.14 -9.12 11.19
N ALA A 138 8.11 -9.80 10.66
CA ALA A 138 8.08 -11.26 10.65
C ALA A 138 9.02 -11.72 9.53
N ALA A 139 10.32 -11.60 9.75
CA ALA A 139 11.33 -12.29 8.95
C ALA A 139 11.29 -13.77 9.34
N ALA A 140 10.57 -14.58 8.57
CA ALA A 140 10.70 -16.02 8.65
C ALA A 140 12.02 -16.46 7.99
N GLY A 141 12.92 -17.03 8.80
CA GLY A 141 13.92 -18.00 8.35
C GLY A 141 15.22 -17.47 7.73
N ALA A 142 16.17 -17.01 8.55
CA ALA A 142 17.60 -17.20 8.26
C ALA A 142 18.39 -17.30 9.58
N THR A 143 19.26 -18.30 9.64
CA THR A 143 19.95 -18.84 10.81
C THR A 143 20.82 -17.84 11.58
N ALA A 144 20.81 -18.03 12.91
CA ALA A 144 21.50 -17.24 13.92
C ALA A 144 23.04 -17.37 13.93
N SER A 145 23.73 -16.26 14.22
CA SER A 145 24.94 -16.22 15.09
C SER A 145 25.44 -14.77 15.32
N PRO A 146 26.22 -14.51 16.39
CA PRO A 146 25.83 -13.53 17.40
C PRO A 146 26.53 -12.17 17.30
N ALA A 147 25.88 -11.17 17.90
CA ALA A 147 26.37 -9.82 18.08
C ALA A 147 27.52 -9.73 19.12
N PRO A 148 28.46 -8.78 18.96
CA PRO A 148 29.20 -8.23 20.08
C PRO A 148 28.49 -7.00 20.68
N ALA A 149 28.67 -6.81 21.99
CA ALA A 149 28.10 -5.78 22.86
C ALA A 149 28.65 -4.36 22.58
N PRO A 150 28.06 -3.30 23.18
CA PRO A 150 28.08 -1.94 22.63
C PRO A 150 29.26 -1.10 23.12
N ALA A 151 29.68 -0.13 22.30
CA ALA A 151 30.55 0.97 22.72
C ALA A 151 29.96 2.32 22.26
N ASP A 152 29.57 3.08 23.28
CA ASP A 152 29.51 4.52 23.46
C ASP A 152 29.07 5.50 22.36
N ALA A 153 28.11 6.31 22.80
CA ALA A 153 27.53 7.46 22.17
C ALA A 153 28.52 8.62 22.03
N THR A 154 28.42 9.36 20.92
CA THR A 154 28.39 10.84 20.95
C THR A 154 27.72 11.34 19.67
N SER A 155 26.47 11.79 19.80
CA SER A 155 25.66 12.40 18.74
C SER A 155 25.93 13.91 18.70
N ALA A 156 26.65 14.39 17.70
CA ALA A 156 26.78 15.82 17.44
C ALA A 156 25.64 16.30 16.52
N HIS A 157 24.55 16.80 17.11
CA HIS A 157 23.51 17.54 16.38
C HIS A 157 24.03 18.91 15.96
N ARG A 158 24.26 19.11 14.67
CA ARG A 158 24.43 20.45 14.09
C ARG A 158 23.07 20.94 13.59
N ARG A 159 22.55 21.96 14.27
CA ARG A 159 21.37 22.74 13.84
C ARG A 159 21.81 23.68 12.73
N GLU A 160 21.23 23.57 11.55
CA GLU A 160 21.30 24.61 10.53
C GLU A 160 19.99 25.40 10.49
N ALA A 161 20.17 26.71 10.39
CA ALA A 161 19.23 27.75 10.74
C ALA A 161 18.09 27.90 9.73
N ALA A 162 16.92 28.24 10.28
CA ALA A 162 15.73 28.61 9.56
C ALA A 162 15.89 29.95 8.83
N THR A 163 15.54 29.98 7.54
CA THR A 163 15.27 31.22 6.81
C THR A 163 13.82 31.20 6.29
N GLY A 164 13.00 32.06 6.90
CA GLY A 164 11.84 32.77 6.35
C GLY A 164 10.85 32.00 5.46
N HIS A 165 9.80 31.44 6.07
CA HIS A 165 8.57 31.08 5.36
C HIS A 165 7.63 32.29 5.37
N ARG A 166 7.30 32.83 4.19
CA ARG A 166 6.26 33.85 4.00
C ARG A 166 4.96 33.12 3.61
N PRO A 167 3.79 33.45 4.20
CA PRO A 167 2.54 32.79 3.82
C PRO A 167 2.15 33.24 2.41
N ALA A 168 1.86 32.28 1.52
CA ALA A 168 1.30 32.55 0.21
C ALA A 168 -0.22 32.43 0.29
N ASP A 169 -0.90 33.57 0.22
CA ASP A 169 -2.32 33.67 -0.06
C ASP A 169 -2.63 33.42 -1.56
N ALA A 170 -3.89 33.05 -1.81
CA ALA A 170 -4.60 32.96 -3.08
C ALA A 170 -4.31 31.74 -3.99
N ALA A 171 -5.24 30.79 -3.96
CA ALA A 171 -5.40 29.72 -4.94
C ALA A 171 -5.64 30.31 -6.34
N THR A 172 -4.57 30.47 -7.10
CA THR A 172 -4.64 30.73 -8.54
C THR A 172 -4.89 29.38 -9.21
N ALA A 173 -5.87 29.29 -10.11
CA ALA A 173 -6.14 28.06 -10.87
C ALA A 173 -4.86 27.64 -11.62
N GLU A 174 -4.34 26.47 -11.27
CA GLU A 174 -3.06 25.94 -11.78
C GLU A 174 -3.18 25.66 -13.28
N ARG A 175 -2.22 26.11 -14.10
CA ARG A 175 -2.25 25.81 -15.54
C ARG A 175 -1.88 24.34 -15.76
N PRO A 176 -2.48 23.64 -16.73
CA PRO A 176 -2.22 22.21 -16.98
C PRO A 176 -0.72 21.85 -17.09
N GLY A 177 0.09 22.70 -17.73
CA GLY A 177 1.54 22.49 -17.86
C GLY A 177 2.34 22.61 -16.55
N ASP A 178 1.83 23.36 -15.57
CA ASP A 178 2.47 23.49 -14.26
C ASP A 178 2.32 22.19 -13.44
N ALA A 179 1.19 21.49 -13.59
CA ALA A 179 0.95 20.19 -12.95
C ALA A 179 1.82 19.06 -13.55
N GLU A 180 1.95 19.01 -14.88
CA GLU A 180 2.81 18.04 -15.57
C GLU A 180 4.29 18.22 -15.23
N ALA A 181 4.76 19.47 -15.15
CA ALA A 181 6.13 19.77 -14.73
C ALA A 181 6.44 19.30 -13.30
N ARG A 182 5.46 19.37 -12.38
CA ARG A 182 5.63 18.94 -10.98
C ARG A 182 5.79 17.43 -10.84
N ILE A 183 5.21 16.64 -11.73
CA ILE A 183 5.31 15.18 -11.72
C ILE A 183 6.42 14.64 -12.61
N ALA A 184 7.07 15.48 -13.43
CA ALA A 184 8.16 15.07 -14.30
C ALA A 184 9.27 14.33 -13.52
N LEU A 185 9.82 13.30 -14.16
CA LEU A 185 10.91 12.51 -13.60
C LEU A 185 12.25 13.09 -14.03
N SER A 186 13.19 13.14 -13.10
CA SER A 186 14.59 13.38 -13.41
C SER A 186 15.15 12.22 -14.26
N ALA A 187 16.33 12.41 -14.84
CA ALA A 187 17.03 11.42 -15.65
C ALA A 187 18.24 10.83 -14.89
N PRO A 188 18.08 9.80 -14.02
CA PRO A 188 19.19 9.22 -13.27
C PRO A 188 20.36 8.73 -14.14
N HIS A 189 20.09 8.31 -15.38
CA HIS A 189 21.12 7.90 -16.33
C HIS A 189 22.05 9.04 -16.77
N ALA A 190 21.58 10.28 -16.72
CA ALA A 190 22.37 11.47 -17.08
C ALA A 190 23.11 12.08 -15.87
N ALA A 191 23.05 11.43 -14.70
CA ALA A 191 23.74 11.89 -13.51
C ALA A 191 25.27 11.75 -13.65
N ALA A 192 26.00 12.62 -12.95
CA ALA A 192 27.46 12.58 -12.93
C ALA A 192 28.02 11.32 -12.26
N ASP A 193 27.34 10.83 -11.22
CA ASP A 193 27.71 9.64 -10.46
C ASP A 193 26.48 8.92 -9.88
N LEU A 194 26.70 7.75 -9.28
CA LEU A 194 25.64 6.92 -8.68
C LEU A 194 24.98 7.57 -7.46
N ALA A 195 25.69 8.44 -6.73
CA ALA A 195 25.13 9.14 -5.59
C ALA A 195 24.12 10.19 -6.07
N GLU A 196 24.44 10.92 -7.14
CA GLU A 196 23.53 11.87 -7.76
C GLU A 196 22.34 11.18 -8.41
N ALA A 197 22.55 10.08 -9.14
CA ALA A 197 21.46 9.27 -9.68
C ALA A 197 20.46 8.85 -8.58
N ARG A 198 20.98 8.42 -7.42
CA ARG A 198 20.19 8.09 -6.23
C ARG A 198 19.44 9.30 -5.67
N ARG A 199 20.11 10.45 -5.52
CA ARG A 199 19.48 11.70 -5.03
C ARG A 199 18.32 12.11 -5.93
N LEU A 200 18.50 12.08 -7.25
CA LEU A 200 17.46 12.39 -8.23
C LEU A 200 16.26 11.45 -8.10
N ALA A 201 16.47 10.13 -8.07
CA ALA A 201 15.38 9.17 -7.92
C ALA A 201 14.61 9.34 -6.60
N ARG A 202 15.31 9.59 -5.48
CA ARG A 202 14.66 9.83 -4.18
C ARG A 202 13.94 11.17 -4.15
N ALA A 203 14.49 12.21 -4.78
CA ALA A 203 13.85 13.52 -4.89
C ALA A 203 12.56 13.44 -5.72
N ASP A 204 12.58 12.71 -6.83
CA ASP A 204 11.38 12.41 -7.63
C ASP A 204 10.33 11.71 -6.78
N ALA A 205 10.70 10.63 -6.07
CA ALA A 205 9.78 9.88 -5.22
C ALA A 205 9.20 10.72 -4.08
N ARG A 206 10.01 11.54 -3.41
CA ARG A 206 9.55 12.47 -2.35
C ARG A 206 8.58 13.50 -2.89
N ARG A 207 8.90 14.14 -4.02
CA ARG A 207 8.04 15.13 -4.68
C ARG A 207 6.71 14.50 -5.05
N ARG A 208 6.78 13.30 -5.64
CA ARG A 208 5.62 12.51 -5.99
C ARG A 208 4.76 12.15 -4.77
N ILE A 209 5.33 11.55 -3.72
CA ILE A 209 4.56 11.22 -2.50
C ILE A 209 3.91 12.47 -1.88
N ALA A 210 4.64 13.59 -1.82
CA ALA A 210 4.11 14.85 -1.27
C ALA A 210 2.93 15.39 -2.08
N LEU A 211 3.00 15.34 -3.42
CA LEU A 211 1.92 15.74 -4.31
C LEU A 211 0.67 14.86 -4.14
N ALA A 212 0.83 13.56 -3.96
CA ALA A 212 -0.28 12.63 -3.81
C ALA A 212 -1.03 12.83 -2.48
N LEU A 213 -0.31 13.30 -1.46
CA LEU A 213 -0.83 13.62 -0.13
C LEU A 213 -1.27 15.09 0.01
N ALA A 214 -1.10 15.91 -1.02
CA ALA A 214 -1.44 17.32 -0.97
C ALA A 214 -2.98 17.52 -0.93
N PRO A 215 -3.48 18.52 -0.17
CA PRO A 215 -4.88 18.90 -0.24
C PRO A 215 -5.28 19.26 -1.67
N GLY A 216 -6.44 18.78 -2.14
CA GLY A 216 -6.94 19.10 -3.48
C GLY A 216 -6.39 18.22 -4.61
N ALA A 217 -5.43 17.31 -4.35
CA ALA A 217 -4.93 16.36 -5.34
C ALA A 217 -6.01 15.42 -5.91
N GLY A 218 -7.18 15.35 -5.26
CA GLY A 218 -8.26 14.43 -5.63
C GLY A 218 -8.81 14.63 -7.03
N ALA A 219 -9.14 15.87 -7.41
CA ALA A 219 -9.70 16.13 -8.73
C ALA A 219 -8.74 15.74 -9.88
N VAL A 220 -7.43 15.91 -9.67
CA VAL A 220 -6.39 15.53 -10.63
C VAL A 220 -6.22 14.01 -10.70
N LEU A 221 -6.25 13.34 -9.54
CA LEU A 221 -6.10 11.88 -9.44
C LEU A 221 -7.33 11.09 -9.89
N ASP A 222 -8.52 11.67 -9.78
CA ASP A 222 -9.76 11.03 -10.23
C ASP A 222 -9.80 10.92 -11.78
N ALA A 223 -9.07 11.80 -12.49
CA ALA A 223 -8.89 11.72 -13.94
C ALA A 223 -7.75 10.76 -14.38
N ALA A 224 -6.74 10.55 -13.52
CA ALA A 224 -5.59 9.68 -13.81
C ALA A 224 -5.18 8.87 -12.56
N PRO A 225 -5.62 7.61 -12.42
CA PRO A 225 -5.44 6.81 -11.21
C PRO A 225 -3.98 6.37 -10.97
N VAL A 226 -3.13 6.53 -11.98
CA VAL A 226 -1.70 6.23 -11.97
C VAL A 226 -0.99 7.42 -12.60
N TRP A 227 0.10 7.87 -12.01
CA TRP A 227 0.87 8.96 -12.60
C TRP A 227 1.66 8.53 -13.82
N PRO A 228 1.80 9.41 -14.83
CA PRO A 228 2.55 9.11 -16.03
C PRO A 228 4.00 8.75 -15.65
N VAL A 229 4.44 7.62 -16.18
CA VAL A 229 5.82 7.13 -16.11
C VAL A 229 6.22 6.67 -17.50
N PRO A 230 7.43 7.00 -17.99
CA PRO A 230 7.94 6.46 -19.24
C PRO A 230 7.92 4.92 -19.24
N ALA A 231 7.35 4.33 -20.29
CA ALA A 231 7.18 2.89 -20.41
C ALA A 231 7.34 2.46 -21.87
N VAL A 232 7.87 1.25 -22.08
CA VAL A 232 7.90 0.64 -23.41
C VAL A 232 6.63 -0.20 -23.58
N THR A 233 5.82 0.16 -24.56
CA THR A 233 4.57 -0.55 -24.90
C THR A 233 4.75 -1.44 -26.13
N ASP A 234 4.10 -2.60 -26.13
CA ASP A 234 3.99 -3.47 -27.31
C ASP A 234 3.13 -2.76 -28.39
N PRO A 235 3.64 -2.55 -29.63
CA PRO A 235 2.89 -1.83 -30.65
C PRO A 235 1.58 -2.52 -31.08
N GLY A 236 1.48 -3.84 -30.94
CA GLY A 236 0.31 -4.61 -31.35
C GLY A 236 -0.75 -4.68 -30.25
N THR A 237 -0.35 -4.87 -29.00
CA THR A 237 -1.31 -5.06 -27.89
C THR A 237 -1.50 -3.82 -27.01
N GLY A 238 -0.60 -2.84 -27.08
CA GLY A 238 -0.54 -1.71 -26.16
C GLY A 238 -0.05 -2.07 -24.75
N ASP A 239 0.31 -3.34 -24.49
CA ASP A 239 0.76 -3.80 -23.18
C ASP A 239 2.07 -3.14 -22.76
N ILE A 240 2.16 -2.74 -21.49
CA ILE A 240 3.43 -2.28 -20.90
C ILE A 240 4.34 -3.49 -20.72
N THR A 241 5.52 -3.43 -21.34
CA THR A 241 6.50 -4.50 -21.31
C THR A 241 7.41 -4.42 -20.08
N TRP A 242 8.11 -5.53 -19.81
CA TRP A 242 9.17 -5.61 -18.81
C TRP A 242 10.40 -4.76 -19.11
N ARG A 243 10.60 -4.42 -20.38
CA ARG A 243 11.82 -3.75 -20.86
C ARG A 243 11.77 -2.28 -20.51
N ASP A 244 12.90 -1.78 -20.02
CA ASP A 244 13.14 -0.34 -20.01
C ASP A 244 13.53 0.12 -21.42
N PRO A 245 13.36 1.42 -21.74
CA PRO A 245 13.86 1.98 -22.99
C PRO A 245 15.34 1.62 -23.18
N ARG A 246 15.69 1.04 -24.34
CA ARG A 246 17.06 0.61 -24.63
C ARG A 246 18.01 1.82 -24.56
N ARG A 247 19.15 1.65 -23.90
CA ARG A 247 20.25 2.62 -23.86
C ARG A 247 21.56 1.90 -24.21
N GLU A 248 22.37 2.48 -25.09
CA GLU A 248 23.68 1.96 -25.47
C GLU A 248 24.71 2.41 -24.42
N ALA A 249 25.37 1.47 -23.75
CA ALA A 249 26.12 1.78 -22.51
C ALA A 249 27.60 1.41 -22.53
N ALA A 250 28.17 0.97 -23.67
CA ALA A 250 29.53 0.45 -23.69
C ALA A 250 30.61 1.47 -23.27
N THR A 251 30.34 2.78 -23.40
CA THR A 251 31.27 3.87 -23.07
C THR A 251 30.64 4.96 -22.15
N GLY A 252 29.54 4.63 -21.48
CA GLY A 252 28.77 5.58 -20.67
C GLY A 252 29.30 5.81 -19.24
N SER A 253 28.74 6.80 -18.55
CA SER A 253 28.99 7.06 -17.12
C SER A 253 28.52 5.89 -16.25
N ASP A 254 28.99 5.80 -14.99
CA ASP A 254 28.59 4.71 -14.07
C ASP A 254 27.06 4.55 -13.93
N PRO A 255 26.25 5.63 -13.79
CA PRO A 255 24.79 5.54 -13.81
C PRO A 255 24.21 4.95 -15.10
N GLU A 256 24.73 5.36 -16.25
CA GLU A 256 24.28 4.88 -17.56
C GLU A 256 24.58 3.38 -17.73
N ARG A 257 25.79 2.96 -17.36
CA ARG A 257 26.17 1.54 -17.38
C ARG A 257 25.33 0.70 -16.43
N LEU A 258 25.08 1.19 -15.21
CA LEU A 258 24.25 0.48 -14.24
C LEU A 258 22.82 0.31 -14.77
N ILE A 259 22.23 1.37 -15.30
CA ILE A 259 20.87 1.35 -15.84
C ILE A 259 20.77 0.42 -17.05
N ALA A 260 21.81 0.30 -17.88
CA ALA A 260 21.82 -0.70 -18.95
C ALA A 260 21.89 -2.15 -18.44
N VAL A 261 22.47 -2.37 -17.25
CA VAL A 261 22.56 -3.70 -16.61
C VAL A 261 21.27 -4.10 -15.90
N ILE A 262 20.74 -3.23 -15.03
CA ILE A 262 19.59 -3.57 -14.16
C ILE A 262 18.26 -2.97 -14.63
N GLY A 263 18.30 -1.99 -15.52
CA GLY A 263 17.14 -1.20 -15.92
C GLY A 263 16.88 0.03 -15.04
N GLU A 264 16.30 1.08 -15.61
CA GLU A 264 15.95 2.30 -14.88
C GLU A 264 14.85 2.04 -13.83
N ALA A 265 13.89 1.17 -14.14
CA ALA A 265 12.85 0.77 -13.19
C ALA A 265 13.45 0.13 -11.94
N ALA A 266 14.40 -0.80 -12.11
CA ALA A 266 15.06 -1.45 -10.98
C ALA A 266 15.97 -0.47 -10.21
N ALA A 267 16.69 0.41 -10.93
CA ALA A 267 17.53 1.42 -10.31
C ALA A 267 16.72 2.37 -9.41
N ARG A 268 15.55 2.85 -9.85
CA ARG A 268 14.67 3.73 -9.03
C ARG A 268 14.21 3.04 -7.74
N ILE A 269 13.83 1.76 -7.81
CA ILE A 269 13.46 0.98 -6.62
C ILE A 269 14.68 0.80 -5.71
N ALA A 270 15.83 0.37 -6.25
CA ALA A 270 17.06 0.18 -5.49
C ALA A 270 17.51 1.47 -4.76
N PHE A 271 17.47 2.61 -5.45
CA PHE A 271 17.82 3.92 -4.90
C PHE A 271 16.83 4.40 -3.82
N CYS A 272 15.58 3.98 -3.89
CA CYS A 272 14.60 4.27 -2.84
C CYS A 272 14.63 3.25 -1.69
N ARG A 273 15.18 2.05 -1.90
CA ARG A 273 15.08 0.91 -0.98
C ARG A 273 15.85 1.07 0.34
N SER A 274 17.10 1.56 0.29
CA SER A 274 17.87 1.81 1.53
C SER A 274 17.33 3.05 2.26
N ALA A 275 17.19 2.94 3.58
CA ALA A 275 16.79 4.04 4.45
C ALA A 275 17.85 5.15 4.48
N ALA A 276 19.13 4.77 4.58
CA ALA A 276 20.25 5.70 4.62
C ALA A 276 20.32 6.55 3.35
N GLU A 277 20.49 7.86 3.50
CA GLU A 277 20.69 8.74 2.35
C GLU A 277 22.02 8.44 1.65
N HIS A 278 23.04 8.14 2.47
CA HIS A 278 24.39 7.76 2.05
C HIS A 278 24.69 6.34 2.59
N PRO A 279 24.37 5.28 1.84
CA PRO A 279 24.66 3.91 2.24
C PRO A 279 26.17 3.72 2.39
N ARG A 280 26.59 2.88 3.34
CA ARG A 280 28.01 2.55 3.49
C ARG A 280 28.50 1.74 2.28
N PRO A 281 29.78 1.85 1.89
CA PRO A 281 30.34 0.97 0.86
C PRO A 281 30.11 -0.51 1.21
N GLY A 282 29.55 -1.27 0.28
CA GLY A 282 29.24 -2.69 0.48
C GLY A 282 28.01 -2.99 1.35
N GLU A 283 27.27 -1.98 1.81
CA GLU A 283 26.03 -2.16 2.56
C GLU A 283 25.02 -2.98 1.73
N LEU A 284 24.42 -3.98 2.36
CA LEU A 284 23.37 -4.81 1.77
C LEU A 284 22.03 -4.45 2.40
N THR A 285 20.99 -4.43 1.59
CA THR A 285 19.59 -4.26 2.02
C THR A 285 18.83 -5.60 2.04
N GLY A 286 19.53 -6.70 1.81
CA GLY A 286 19.02 -8.07 1.75
C GLY A 286 20.04 -9.01 1.11
N PRO A 287 19.76 -10.33 1.06
CA PRO A 287 20.67 -11.32 0.47
C PRO A 287 21.03 -10.98 -0.98
N GLY A 288 22.31 -10.69 -1.23
CA GLY A 288 22.78 -10.32 -2.57
C GLY A 288 22.23 -8.99 -3.11
N LEU A 289 21.67 -8.11 -2.26
CA LEU A 289 21.06 -6.84 -2.68
C LEU A 289 21.87 -5.63 -2.17
N PRO A 290 22.84 -5.13 -2.94
CA PRO A 290 23.54 -3.89 -2.62
C PRO A 290 22.59 -2.73 -2.38
N ALA A 291 22.83 -1.94 -1.33
CA ALA A 291 22.09 -0.73 -1.01
C ALA A 291 22.30 0.38 -2.05
N LEU A 292 23.49 0.39 -2.66
CA LEU A 292 23.87 1.20 -3.81
C LEU A 292 24.50 0.27 -4.85
N PRO A 293 23.71 -0.29 -5.80
CA PRO A 293 24.27 -1.13 -6.85
C PRO A 293 25.17 -0.33 -7.79
N ALA A 294 26.15 -0.99 -8.37
CA ALA A 294 27.09 -0.43 -9.35
C ALA A 294 27.19 -1.38 -10.56
N PRO A 295 27.65 -0.91 -11.73
CA PRO A 295 27.71 -1.74 -12.94
C PRO A 295 28.49 -3.03 -12.76
N GLU A 296 29.59 -2.99 -12.01
CA GLU A 296 30.48 -4.11 -11.76
C GLU A 296 30.00 -5.00 -10.60
N ARG A 297 29.08 -4.49 -9.77
CA ARG A 297 28.50 -5.19 -8.62
C ARG A 297 26.98 -4.93 -8.50
N PRO A 298 26.18 -5.36 -9.49
CA PRO A 298 24.74 -5.13 -9.48
C PRO A 298 24.00 -6.05 -8.49
N GLY A 299 24.60 -7.18 -8.10
CA GLY A 299 23.97 -8.15 -7.21
C GLY A 299 22.70 -8.76 -7.82
N ALA A 300 21.72 -9.06 -6.97
CA ALA A 300 20.43 -9.63 -7.38
C ALA A 300 19.59 -8.67 -8.21
N TRP A 301 19.88 -7.36 -8.22
CA TRP A 301 19.16 -6.37 -9.04
C TRP A 301 19.22 -6.65 -10.55
N ALA A 302 20.25 -7.35 -11.03
CA ALA A 302 20.38 -7.75 -12.43
C ALA A 302 19.58 -9.01 -12.80
N ARG A 303 18.99 -9.71 -11.83
CA ARG A 303 18.32 -10.99 -12.04
C ARG A 303 16.80 -10.81 -12.04
N GLN A 304 16.11 -11.55 -12.90
CA GLN A 304 14.65 -11.61 -12.92
C GLN A 304 14.17 -12.77 -12.04
N THR A 305 14.37 -12.64 -10.74
CA THR A 305 13.99 -13.63 -9.73
C THR A 305 13.39 -12.93 -8.52
N ASP A 306 12.78 -13.68 -7.61
CA ASP A 306 12.16 -13.11 -6.39
C ASP A 306 13.18 -12.46 -5.45
N ALA A 307 14.46 -12.81 -5.58
CA ALA A 307 15.56 -12.13 -4.90
C ALA A 307 15.78 -10.69 -5.40
N ASN A 308 15.14 -10.28 -6.50
CA ASN A 308 15.11 -8.91 -7.00
C ASN A 308 13.76 -8.25 -6.65
N PRO A 309 13.73 -7.34 -5.65
CA PRO A 309 12.51 -6.65 -5.25
C PRO A 309 11.83 -5.87 -6.39
N ALA A 310 12.62 -5.31 -7.32
CA ALA A 310 12.05 -4.59 -8.45
C ALA A 310 11.33 -5.52 -9.41
N PHE A 311 11.85 -6.73 -9.62
CA PHE A 311 11.18 -7.76 -10.40
C PHE A 311 9.94 -8.26 -9.66
N ALA A 312 10.07 -8.67 -8.39
CA ALA A 312 8.98 -9.25 -7.61
C ALA A 312 7.74 -8.34 -7.54
N VAL A 313 7.92 -7.04 -7.23
CA VAL A 313 6.80 -6.08 -7.15
C VAL A 313 6.12 -5.87 -8.51
N ARG A 314 6.90 -5.73 -9.58
CA ARG A 314 6.38 -5.58 -10.95
C ARG A 314 5.72 -6.87 -11.46
N TYR A 315 6.21 -8.03 -11.02
CA TYR A 315 5.69 -9.35 -11.36
C TYR A 315 4.34 -9.60 -10.72
N ALA A 316 4.20 -9.29 -9.42
CA ALA A 316 2.92 -9.33 -8.73
C ALA A 316 1.86 -8.51 -9.48
N HIS A 317 2.22 -7.29 -9.94
CA HIS A 317 1.31 -6.46 -10.73
C HIS A 317 0.93 -7.11 -12.07
N ALA A 318 1.90 -7.49 -12.90
CA ALA A 318 1.64 -8.12 -14.20
C ALA A 318 0.80 -9.39 -14.07
N HIS A 319 1.11 -10.21 -13.06
CA HIS A 319 0.36 -11.42 -12.75
C HIS A 319 -1.06 -11.11 -12.31
N ALA A 320 -1.27 -10.12 -11.43
CA ALA A 320 -2.60 -9.72 -11.00
C ALA A 320 -3.47 -9.21 -12.16
N VAL A 321 -2.89 -8.41 -13.06
CA VAL A 321 -3.57 -7.96 -14.29
C VAL A 321 -3.96 -9.14 -15.17
N ARG A 322 -3.02 -10.04 -15.48
CA ARG A 322 -3.29 -11.22 -16.32
C ARG A 322 -4.26 -12.21 -15.70
N SER A 323 -4.19 -12.41 -14.39
CA SER A 323 -5.11 -13.28 -13.66
C SER A 323 -6.56 -12.84 -13.81
N ARG A 324 -6.83 -11.52 -13.81
CA ARG A 324 -8.19 -11.00 -14.05
C ARG A 324 -8.69 -11.35 -15.44
N SER A 325 -7.85 -11.20 -16.46
CA SER A 325 -8.19 -11.59 -17.83
C SER A 325 -8.49 -13.09 -17.92
N TRP A 326 -7.64 -13.95 -17.35
CA TRP A 326 -7.85 -15.40 -17.34
C TRP A 326 -9.11 -15.82 -16.58
N ILE A 327 -9.38 -15.19 -15.43
CA ILE A 327 -10.60 -15.43 -14.67
C ILE A 327 -11.83 -15.03 -15.49
N ALA A 328 -11.79 -13.87 -16.17
CA ALA A 328 -12.88 -13.42 -17.03
C ALA A 328 -13.08 -14.33 -18.25
N ASP A 329 -12.01 -14.79 -18.88
CA ASP A 329 -12.06 -15.74 -20.00
C ASP A 329 -12.65 -17.08 -19.58
N ALA A 330 -12.20 -17.63 -18.45
CA ALA A 330 -12.74 -18.86 -17.88
C ALA A 330 -14.22 -18.70 -17.51
N ALA A 331 -14.62 -17.52 -17.01
CA ALA A 331 -16.01 -17.19 -16.72
C ALA A 331 -16.87 -17.19 -17.99
N ARG A 332 -16.41 -16.52 -19.05
CA ARG A 332 -17.09 -16.53 -20.36
C ARG A 332 -17.21 -17.94 -20.93
N ALA A 333 -16.12 -18.71 -20.88
CA ALA A 333 -16.07 -20.07 -21.45
C ALA A 333 -17.06 -21.04 -20.77
N ALA A 334 -17.32 -20.88 -19.47
CA ALA A 334 -18.31 -21.69 -18.76
C ALA A 334 -19.71 -21.05 -18.69
N GLY A 335 -19.97 -19.98 -19.46
CA GLY A 335 -21.31 -19.43 -19.68
C GLY A 335 -21.78 -18.44 -18.63
N ALA A 336 -20.87 -17.74 -17.94
CA ALA A 336 -21.24 -16.67 -17.03
C ALA A 336 -22.00 -15.55 -17.78
N PRO A 337 -23.10 -15.02 -17.22
CA PRO A 337 -23.84 -13.94 -17.86
C PRO A 337 -22.94 -12.71 -18.02
N ALA A 338 -22.99 -12.08 -19.20
CA ALA A 338 -22.17 -10.92 -19.54
C ALA A 338 -22.33 -9.74 -18.55
N ASP A 339 -23.51 -9.63 -17.93
CA ASP A 339 -23.89 -8.58 -16.99
C ASP A 339 -23.94 -9.06 -15.54
N ALA A 340 -23.18 -10.12 -15.18
CA ALA A 340 -23.08 -10.56 -13.79
C ALA A 340 -22.68 -9.36 -12.90
N PRO A 341 -23.50 -8.99 -11.89
CA PRO A 341 -23.29 -7.75 -11.18
C PRO A 341 -21.94 -7.77 -10.46
N PRO A 342 -21.21 -6.64 -10.44
CA PRO A 342 -19.94 -6.50 -9.73
C PRO A 342 -20.05 -6.66 -8.21
N ALA A 343 -21.27 -6.76 -7.66
CA ALA A 343 -21.55 -7.01 -6.25
C ALA A 343 -21.50 -8.51 -5.87
N ALA A 344 -20.89 -9.36 -6.68
CA ALA A 344 -20.73 -10.79 -6.38
C ALA A 344 -19.95 -11.02 -5.07
N ALA A 345 -19.05 -10.11 -4.69
CA ALA A 345 -18.23 -10.26 -3.49
C ALA A 345 -18.95 -10.07 -2.15
N ASP A 346 -20.16 -9.51 -2.13
CA ASP A 346 -20.97 -9.44 -0.91
C ASP A 346 -21.79 -10.72 -0.68
N ARG A 347 -21.76 -11.66 -1.64
CA ARG A 347 -22.42 -12.96 -1.51
C ARG A 347 -21.66 -13.83 -0.50
N PRO A 348 -22.35 -14.66 0.30
CA PRO A 348 -21.72 -15.48 1.33
C PRO A 348 -20.52 -16.32 0.84
N ALA A 349 -20.58 -16.88 -0.36
CA ALA A 349 -19.48 -17.69 -0.93
C ALA A 349 -18.23 -16.83 -1.21
N ALA A 350 -18.41 -15.68 -1.86
CA ALA A 350 -17.30 -14.78 -2.14
C ALA A 350 -16.70 -14.17 -0.85
N VAL A 351 -17.55 -13.88 0.13
CA VAL A 351 -17.14 -13.45 1.47
C VAL A 351 -16.26 -14.52 2.15
N ALA A 352 -16.63 -15.80 2.04
CA ALA A 352 -15.84 -16.91 2.59
C ALA A 352 -14.44 -17.00 1.95
N VAL A 353 -14.32 -16.73 0.64
CA VAL A 353 -13.02 -16.67 -0.04
C VAL A 353 -12.14 -15.56 0.53
N LEU A 354 -12.71 -14.40 0.84
CA LEU A 354 -11.97 -13.28 1.44
C LEU A 354 -11.61 -13.51 2.90
N ALA A 355 -12.37 -14.35 3.61
CA ALA A 355 -12.11 -14.74 4.99
C ALA A 355 -11.00 -15.80 5.14
N ALA A 356 -10.61 -16.47 4.04
CA ALA A 356 -9.53 -17.44 4.07
C ALA A 356 -8.21 -16.77 4.55
N PRO A 357 -7.36 -17.45 5.36
CA PRO A 357 -6.24 -16.81 6.04
C PRO A 357 -5.29 -16.01 5.14
N ALA A 358 -4.90 -16.56 3.98
CA ALA A 358 -4.01 -15.87 3.05
C ALA A 358 -4.69 -14.68 2.35
N ALA A 359 -5.99 -14.80 2.04
CA ALA A 359 -6.77 -13.69 1.48
C ALA A 359 -6.92 -12.57 2.51
N ALA A 360 -7.24 -12.91 3.76
CA ALA A 360 -7.32 -11.97 4.87
C ALA A 360 -5.99 -11.25 5.13
N ALA A 361 -4.85 -11.95 4.99
CA ALA A 361 -3.52 -11.34 5.09
C ALA A 361 -3.25 -10.33 3.96
N LEU A 362 -3.66 -10.64 2.71
CA LEU A 362 -3.59 -9.71 1.58
C LEU A 362 -4.50 -8.48 1.82
N VAL A 363 -5.75 -8.68 2.24
CA VAL A 363 -6.68 -7.59 2.60
C VAL A 363 -6.10 -6.72 3.72
N GLY A 364 -5.51 -7.33 4.74
CA GLY A 364 -4.82 -6.63 5.81
C GLY A 364 -3.65 -5.79 5.31
N THR A 365 -2.87 -6.30 4.35
CA THR A 365 -1.75 -5.56 3.75
C THR A 365 -2.26 -4.40 2.89
N LEU A 366 -3.37 -4.56 2.16
CA LEU A 366 -4.03 -3.45 1.47
C LEU A 366 -4.43 -2.35 2.45
N PHE A 367 -5.06 -2.71 3.57
CA PHE A 367 -5.47 -1.78 4.63
C PHE A 367 -4.29 -0.92 5.14
N ASP A 368 -3.13 -1.52 5.38
CA ASP A 368 -1.96 -0.81 5.91
C ASP A 368 -1.42 0.28 4.96
N GLY A 369 -1.70 0.18 3.66
CA GLY A 369 -1.11 1.02 2.62
C GLY A 369 -1.29 2.52 2.85
N GLN A 370 -2.43 2.94 3.39
CA GLN A 370 -2.66 4.35 3.72
C GLN A 370 -1.70 4.86 4.80
N GLY A 371 -1.48 4.05 5.84
CA GLY A 371 -0.54 4.35 6.92
C GLY A 371 0.91 4.41 6.41
N TYR A 372 1.30 3.48 5.55
CA TYR A 372 2.64 3.46 4.93
C TYR A 372 2.87 4.69 4.03
N LEU A 373 1.91 5.05 3.17
CA LEU A 373 2.04 6.22 2.31
C LEU A 373 2.11 7.52 3.13
N ALA A 374 1.21 7.68 4.10
CA ALA A 374 1.21 8.84 4.98
C ALA A 374 2.51 8.93 5.80
N GLY A 375 3.04 7.80 6.28
CA GLY A 375 4.33 7.71 6.95
C GLY A 375 5.50 8.12 6.05
N ALA A 376 5.52 7.62 4.81
CA ALA A 376 6.53 7.96 3.81
C ALA A 376 6.54 9.46 3.50
N GLY A 377 5.36 10.08 3.39
CA GLY A 377 5.22 11.52 3.20
C GLY A 377 5.69 12.34 4.38
N ARG A 378 5.21 12.02 5.60
CA ARG A 378 5.59 12.77 6.82
C ARG A 378 7.08 12.72 7.10
N ARG A 379 7.71 11.55 6.93
CA ARG A 379 9.16 11.37 7.16
C ARG A 379 10.03 11.72 5.95
N ARG A 380 9.41 11.95 4.78
CA ARG A 380 10.07 12.14 3.47
C ARG A 380 11.05 11.01 3.15
N GLU A 381 10.62 9.80 3.44
CA GLU A 381 11.42 8.59 3.44
C GLU A 381 10.82 7.57 2.46
N PRO A 382 11.24 7.57 1.18
CA PRO A 382 10.62 6.73 0.15
C PRO A 382 10.80 5.23 0.40
N HIS A 383 11.79 4.83 1.19
CA HIS A 383 12.03 3.42 1.54
C HIS A 383 10.84 2.76 2.25
N ILE A 384 10.02 3.54 2.96
CA ILE A 384 8.80 3.06 3.64
C ILE A 384 7.78 2.57 2.60
N LEU A 385 7.61 3.31 1.50
CA LEU A 385 6.75 2.89 0.40
C LEU A 385 7.32 1.66 -0.31
N VAL A 386 8.64 1.60 -0.51
CA VAL A 386 9.29 0.42 -1.11
C VAL A 386 9.05 -0.83 -0.27
N ARG A 387 9.26 -0.77 1.05
CA ARG A 387 8.95 -1.87 1.99
C ARG A 387 7.49 -2.31 1.91
N TYR A 388 6.57 -1.35 1.87
CA TYR A 388 5.15 -1.64 1.73
C TYR A 388 4.85 -2.43 0.44
N LEU A 389 5.39 -1.99 -0.70
CA LEU A 389 5.16 -2.67 -1.98
C LEU A 389 5.79 -4.06 -2.02
N GLU A 390 6.97 -4.25 -1.41
CA GLU A 390 7.58 -5.57 -1.22
C GLU A 390 6.63 -6.50 -0.42
N GLY A 391 6.10 -6.01 0.71
CA GLY A 391 5.16 -6.77 1.54
C GLY A 391 3.83 -7.08 0.84
N LEU A 392 3.28 -6.13 0.06
CA LEU A 392 2.06 -6.34 -0.71
C LEU A 392 2.27 -7.37 -1.83
N ALA A 393 3.41 -7.33 -2.51
CA ALA A 393 3.76 -8.33 -3.52
C ALA A 393 3.90 -9.72 -2.90
N ALA A 394 4.57 -9.84 -1.76
CA ALA A 394 4.69 -11.10 -1.03
C ALA A 394 3.32 -11.65 -0.60
N ALA A 395 2.48 -10.84 0.05
CA ALA A 395 1.14 -11.25 0.46
C ALA A 395 0.25 -11.68 -0.73
N TYR A 396 0.41 -11.03 -1.89
CA TYR A 396 -0.26 -11.44 -3.11
C TYR A 396 0.24 -12.82 -3.59
N HIS A 397 1.55 -13.06 -3.57
CA HIS A 397 2.13 -14.34 -3.98
C HIS A 397 1.75 -15.48 -3.03
N ASP A 398 1.79 -15.27 -1.72
CA ASP A 398 1.37 -16.26 -0.72
C ASP A 398 -0.10 -16.64 -0.93
N TRP A 399 -0.97 -15.66 -1.17
CA TRP A 399 -2.39 -15.91 -1.42
C TRP A 399 -2.66 -16.62 -2.75
N ARG A 400 -2.00 -16.23 -3.85
CA ARG A 400 -2.24 -16.93 -5.13
C ARG A 400 -1.72 -18.37 -5.11
N GLU A 401 -0.71 -18.69 -4.31
CA GLU A 401 -0.22 -20.06 -4.20
C GLU A 401 -1.28 -20.98 -3.60
N THR A 402 -2.17 -20.45 -2.75
CA THR A 402 -3.32 -21.21 -2.25
C THR A 402 -4.34 -21.53 -3.35
N TRP A 403 -4.28 -20.88 -4.51
CA TRP A 403 -5.15 -21.16 -5.65
C TRP A 403 -4.70 -22.38 -6.45
N GLY A 404 -3.39 -22.58 -6.59
CA GLY A 404 -2.80 -23.64 -7.42
C GLY A 404 -3.07 -25.04 -6.87
N ALA A 405 -3.23 -25.18 -5.56
CA ALA A 405 -3.67 -26.41 -4.90
C ALA A 405 -5.13 -26.78 -5.22
N SER A 406 -5.94 -25.85 -5.76
CA SER A 406 -7.34 -26.07 -6.14
C SER A 406 -7.54 -26.38 -7.62
N THR A 407 -6.48 -26.34 -8.44
CA THR A 407 -6.54 -26.63 -9.88
C THR A 407 -5.94 -27.98 -10.28
N GLY A 408 -5.55 -28.82 -9.30
CA GLY A 408 -5.11 -30.19 -9.51
C GLY A 408 -6.26 -31.21 -9.37
N GLU A 409 -6.63 -31.84 -10.49
CA GLU A 409 -7.14 -33.22 -10.59
C GLU A 409 -8.34 -33.72 -9.75
N ASP A 410 -9.21 -32.87 -9.21
CA ASP A 410 -10.56 -33.31 -8.79
C ASP A 410 -11.63 -32.97 -9.86
N THR A 411 -11.59 -33.71 -10.97
CA THR A 411 -12.68 -33.79 -11.97
C THR A 411 -13.89 -34.60 -11.48
N GLY A 412 -14.24 -34.52 -10.20
CA GLY A 412 -15.35 -35.27 -9.64
C GLY A 412 -15.93 -34.61 -8.41
N THR A 413 -17.10 -33.99 -8.57
CA THR A 413 -18.05 -33.67 -7.48
C THR A 413 -17.70 -32.49 -6.54
N ALA A 414 -17.66 -31.25 -7.07
CA ALA A 414 -18.11 -30.05 -6.34
C ALA A 414 -18.41 -28.88 -7.30
N GLY A 415 -19.63 -28.34 -7.26
CA GLY A 415 -19.97 -26.98 -7.72
C GLY A 415 -19.87 -26.67 -9.22
N ARG A 416 -20.64 -27.32 -10.09
CA ARG A 416 -20.96 -26.76 -11.43
C ARG A 416 -22.11 -25.76 -11.29
N GLY A 417 -21.84 -24.56 -10.76
CA GLY A 417 -22.88 -23.55 -10.47
C GLY A 417 -22.33 -22.21 -9.94
N ALA A 418 -23.24 -21.33 -9.51
CA ALA A 418 -22.99 -19.95 -9.01
C ALA A 418 -21.86 -19.83 -7.97
N GLU A 419 -21.62 -20.86 -7.16
CA GLU A 419 -20.52 -20.92 -6.18
C GLU A 419 -19.13 -20.81 -6.84
N ARG A 420 -18.91 -21.47 -7.98
CA ARG A 420 -17.64 -21.36 -8.74
C ARG A 420 -17.45 -19.95 -9.31
N TRP A 421 -18.55 -19.24 -9.56
CA TRP A 421 -18.56 -17.87 -10.07
C TRP A 421 -18.29 -16.83 -8.99
N ASP A 422 -18.83 -17.04 -7.79
CA ASP A 422 -18.59 -16.18 -6.63
C ASP A 422 -17.13 -16.23 -6.20
N ASP A 423 -16.55 -17.42 -6.18
CA ASP A 423 -15.13 -17.63 -5.94
C ASP A 423 -14.25 -16.91 -6.96
N ALA A 424 -14.57 -17.07 -8.25
CA ALA A 424 -13.86 -16.42 -9.35
C ALA A 424 -13.97 -14.89 -9.24
N ALA A 425 -15.14 -14.36 -8.89
CA ALA A 425 -15.36 -12.94 -8.71
C ALA A 425 -14.53 -12.37 -7.54
N ALA A 426 -14.55 -13.02 -6.37
CA ALA A 426 -13.74 -12.62 -5.21
C ALA A 426 -12.24 -12.57 -5.54
N ARG A 427 -11.75 -13.60 -6.24
CA ARG A 427 -10.36 -13.68 -6.72
C ARG A 427 -10.03 -12.56 -7.71
N SER A 428 -10.95 -12.25 -8.62
CA SER A 428 -10.80 -11.15 -9.58
C SER A 428 -10.73 -9.79 -8.87
N GLU A 429 -11.56 -9.56 -7.85
CA GLU A 429 -11.56 -8.33 -7.06
C GLU A 429 -10.26 -8.14 -6.27
N LEU A 430 -9.74 -9.20 -5.63
CA LEU A 430 -8.43 -9.14 -4.96
C LEU A 430 -7.30 -8.86 -5.93
N CYS A 431 -7.32 -9.46 -7.13
CA CYS A 431 -6.36 -9.10 -8.18
C CYS A 431 -6.51 -7.64 -8.63
N ALA A 432 -7.74 -7.13 -8.73
CA ALA A 432 -7.99 -5.74 -9.11
C ALA A 432 -7.43 -4.77 -8.06
N ALA A 433 -7.68 -5.06 -6.78
CA ALA A 433 -7.16 -4.30 -5.65
C ALA A 433 -5.62 -4.30 -5.62
N ALA A 434 -4.99 -5.48 -5.68
CA ALA A 434 -3.54 -5.61 -5.66
C ALA A 434 -2.91 -4.89 -6.86
N ALA A 435 -3.43 -5.10 -8.08
CA ALA A 435 -2.93 -4.44 -9.27
C ALA A 435 -3.03 -2.91 -9.17
N ALA A 436 -4.19 -2.38 -8.77
CA ALA A 436 -4.40 -0.93 -8.68
C ALA A 436 -3.48 -0.28 -7.65
N VAL A 437 -3.29 -0.90 -6.48
CA VAL A 437 -2.43 -0.38 -5.41
C VAL A 437 -0.94 -0.49 -5.77
N LEU A 438 -0.52 -1.62 -6.36
CA LEU A 438 0.85 -1.80 -6.85
C LEU A 438 1.18 -0.78 -7.94
N ALA A 439 0.29 -0.59 -8.92
CA ALA A 439 0.48 0.40 -10.00
C ALA A 439 0.60 1.83 -9.44
N ALA A 440 -0.28 2.19 -8.50
CA ALA A 440 -0.24 3.49 -7.84
C ALA A 440 1.09 3.70 -7.10
N GLY A 441 1.51 2.74 -6.26
CA GLY A 441 2.78 2.83 -5.52
C GLY A 441 4.01 2.86 -6.42
N LEU A 442 4.06 2.03 -7.47
CA LEU A 442 5.14 2.05 -8.47
C LEU A 442 5.22 3.42 -9.17
N SER A 443 4.08 4.01 -9.52
CA SER A 443 4.06 5.34 -10.14
C SER A 443 4.59 6.44 -9.22
N LEU A 444 4.40 6.35 -7.90
CA LEU A 444 5.00 7.28 -6.95
C LEU A 444 6.54 7.17 -6.93
N LEU A 445 7.08 6.00 -7.21
CA LEU A 445 8.53 5.77 -7.33
C LEU A 445 9.07 6.12 -8.74
N GLY A 446 8.19 6.54 -9.66
CA GLY A 446 8.56 6.80 -11.06
C GLY A 446 8.83 5.52 -11.84
N VAL A 447 8.15 4.42 -11.50
CA VAL A 447 8.33 3.11 -12.11
C VAL A 447 7.05 2.68 -12.82
N ALA A 448 7.17 2.22 -14.07
CA ALA A 448 6.06 1.72 -14.84
C ALA A 448 5.67 0.31 -14.38
N ALA A 449 4.37 0.05 -14.32
CA ALA A 449 3.82 -1.23 -13.91
C ALA A 449 3.52 -2.09 -15.15
N PRO A 450 4.24 -3.21 -15.39
CA PRO A 450 4.06 -4.02 -16.60
C PRO A 450 2.72 -4.75 -16.59
N THR A 451 2.06 -4.85 -17.75
CA THR A 451 0.76 -5.54 -17.89
C THR A 451 0.89 -6.92 -18.54
N ARG A 452 2.08 -7.23 -19.07
CA ARG A 452 2.44 -8.51 -19.66
C ARG A 452 3.29 -9.33 -18.69
N LEU A 453 3.05 -10.64 -18.64
CA LEU A 453 3.88 -11.61 -17.93
C LEU A 453 5.15 -11.94 -18.71
#